data_AF-A0A814ASD6-F1
#
_entry.id   AF-A0A814ASD6-F1
#
_cell.length_a   1.000
_cell.length_b   1.000
_cell.length_c   1.000
_cell.angle_alpha   90.00
_cell.angle_beta   90.00
_cell.angle_gamma   90.00
#
_symmetry.space_group_name_H-M   'P 1'
#
loop_
_entity.id
_entity.type
_entity.pdbx_description
1 polymer ?
#
loop_
_entity_poly.entity_id
_entity_poly.type
_entity_poly.pdbx_seq_one_letter_code
_entity_poly.pdbx_strand_id
1 'polypeptide(L)'
;MDLFRAAKKFHFAYKRNLADNDFFSDRLSHRHTTKILIIFVIIATFKRLYSSPINCWIPAELRRYEKFMNKYCWVKGTYYVDQHYDLNTFSIEARQESLLHYYQWIYFFLLIQAFVFYLPRMLWTFISNKILDYDLFNMVEAAMKNDAVTSNQERILKYLSSYLMNEHDMTTKKEISDKVRLIVQELDLNSNKKDYNLVIDSFSPRFIMRKFSKSLLTISYMAIKIIYLLNAICQIILMNTFLSKNEDKSYGRQILETFFNGEGDLSSFSDSKIFPRMTVCDIHTRELGSDHLHTVQCVLSFNLFNERIYAFLWLWIFLVIIPFTSWDLFLWIKRIVIFRANYRYNFVKTRVNINGKGLTNRDKILIKLFTEYYIGNDGVFVLRLIEHNSNAIVVSDLINMMWNQFKIDHC
;
A
#
# COMPACT_ATOMS: atom_id res chain seq x y z
N MET A 1 9.54 -33.76 -3.98
CA MET A 1 10.41 -32.98 -3.07
C MET A 1 10.44 -31.48 -3.40
N ASP A 2 10.24 -31.07 -4.65
CA ASP A 2 10.36 -29.66 -5.05
C ASP A 2 9.21 -28.75 -4.62
N LEU A 3 7.98 -29.28 -4.51
CA LEU A 3 6.84 -28.49 -4.01
C LEU A 3 7.02 -28.12 -2.52
N PHE A 4 7.59 -29.02 -1.71
CA PHE A 4 7.91 -28.76 -0.31
C PHE A 4 9.10 -27.81 -0.15
N ARG A 5 10.09 -27.84 -1.05
CA ARG A 5 11.18 -26.84 -1.09
C ARG A 5 10.68 -25.47 -1.55
N ALA A 6 9.79 -25.41 -2.54
CA ALA A 6 9.14 -24.19 -2.98
C ALA A 6 8.24 -23.61 -1.87
N ALA A 7 7.44 -24.45 -1.21
CA ALA A 7 6.63 -24.07 -0.06
C ALA A 7 7.47 -23.66 1.15
N LYS A 8 8.61 -24.32 1.43
CA LYS A 8 9.56 -23.88 2.47
C LYS A 8 10.22 -22.57 2.10
N LYS A 9 10.69 -22.38 0.87
CA LYS A 9 11.25 -21.09 0.40
C LYS A 9 10.21 -19.98 0.46
N PHE A 10 8.96 -20.26 0.10
CA PHE A 10 7.86 -19.33 0.17
C PHE A 10 7.46 -19.03 1.63
N HIS A 11 7.41 -20.04 2.50
CA HIS A 11 7.18 -19.89 3.94
C HIS A 11 8.32 -19.15 4.63
N PHE A 12 9.58 -19.38 4.23
CA PHE A 12 10.75 -18.66 4.74
C PHE A 12 10.78 -17.22 4.21
N ALA A 13 10.41 -16.99 2.94
CA ALA A 13 10.20 -15.65 2.39
C ALA A 13 9.00 -14.93 3.04
N TYR A 14 7.96 -15.67 3.45
CA TYR A 14 6.81 -15.17 4.19
C TYR A 14 7.17 -14.82 5.64
N LYS A 15 7.97 -15.65 6.31
CA LYS A 15 8.50 -15.39 7.66
C LYS A 15 9.55 -14.27 7.66
N ARG A 16 10.31 -14.13 6.56
CA ARG A 16 11.17 -12.98 6.25
C ARG A 16 10.37 -11.70 5.93
N ASN A 17 9.07 -11.79 5.67
CA ASN A 17 8.17 -10.65 5.63
C ASN A 17 7.51 -10.34 6.99
N LEU A 18 7.83 -11.10 8.05
CA LEU A 18 7.23 -10.95 9.38
C LEU A 18 8.01 -10.01 10.31
N ALA A 19 9.25 -9.62 9.98
CA ALA A 19 9.84 -8.41 10.56
C ALA A 19 9.14 -7.22 9.89
N ASP A 20 8.24 -6.59 10.63
CA ASP A 20 7.17 -5.71 10.13
C ASP A 20 7.74 -4.31 9.83
N ASN A 21 8.50 -4.20 8.73
CA ASN A 21 9.09 -2.93 8.28
C ASN A 21 8.05 -1.92 7.73
N ASP A 22 6.75 -2.15 7.97
CA ASP A 22 5.65 -1.37 7.39
C ASP A 22 4.72 -0.89 8.49
N PHE A 23 4.20 0.33 8.31
CA PHE A 23 3.28 0.94 9.26
C PHE A 23 1.86 0.36 9.05
N PHE A 24 0.99 0.52 10.05
CA PHE A 24 -0.35 -0.08 10.02
C PHE A 24 -1.17 0.24 8.76
N SER A 25 -1.11 1.49 8.28
CA SER A 25 -1.77 1.94 7.04
C SER A 25 -1.33 1.16 5.79
N ASP A 26 -0.03 0.86 5.67
CA ASP A 26 0.52 0.12 4.54
C ASP A 26 0.04 -1.33 4.57
N ARG A 27 0.05 -1.94 5.77
CA ARG A 27 -0.44 -3.32 5.97
C ARG A 27 -1.92 -3.43 5.60
N LEU A 28 -2.72 -2.42 5.93
CA LEU A 28 -4.14 -2.38 5.54
C LEU A 28 -4.30 -2.42 4.01
N SER A 29 -3.45 -1.70 3.28
CA SER A 29 -3.43 -1.67 1.83
C SER A 29 -2.90 -2.98 1.23
N HIS A 30 -1.60 -3.30 1.36
CA HIS A 30 -1.01 -4.42 0.61
C HIS A 30 -1.30 -5.81 1.20
N ARG A 31 -1.59 -5.92 2.50
CA ARG A 31 -1.74 -7.22 3.18
C ARG A 31 -3.21 -7.57 3.35
N HIS A 32 -4.00 -6.69 3.97
CA HIS A 32 -5.41 -6.96 4.25
C HIS A 32 -6.26 -6.87 2.98
N THR A 33 -6.15 -5.80 2.20
CA THR A 33 -6.93 -5.65 0.96
C THR A 33 -6.60 -6.74 -0.06
N THR A 34 -5.32 -7.09 -0.23
CA THR A 34 -4.92 -8.20 -1.10
C THR A 34 -5.53 -9.54 -0.65
N LYS A 35 -5.53 -9.84 0.67
CA LYS A 35 -6.18 -11.05 1.19
C LYS A 35 -7.68 -11.06 0.92
N ILE A 36 -8.36 -9.94 1.15
CA ILE A 36 -9.79 -9.76 0.87
C ILE A 36 -10.08 -10.02 -0.61
N LEU A 37 -9.29 -9.43 -1.52
CA LEU A 37 -9.45 -9.62 -2.96
C LEU A 37 -9.22 -11.08 -3.37
N ILE A 38 -8.20 -11.74 -2.83
CA ILE A 38 -7.95 -13.17 -3.09
C ILE A 38 -9.11 -14.05 -2.58
N ILE A 39 -9.69 -13.73 -1.42
CA ILE A 39 -10.89 -14.41 -0.92
C ILE A 39 -12.05 -14.22 -1.91
N PHE A 40 -12.29 -13.01 -2.42
CA PHE A 40 -13.33 -12.78 -3.42
C PHE A 40 -13.05 -13.49 -4.75
N VAL A 41 -11.80 -13.60 -5.19
CA VAL A 41 -11.43 -14.42 -6.36
C VAL A 41 -11.81 -15.88 -6.14
N ILE A 42 -11.51 -16.43 -4.96
CA ILE A 42 -11.86 -17.82 -4.61
C ILE A 42 -13.39 -18.01 -4.59
N ILE A 43 -14.12 -17.09 -3.94
CA ILE A 43 -15.59 -17.14 -3.88
C ILE A 43 -16.21 -17.05 -5.28
N ALA A 44 -15.77 -16.10 -6.10
CA ALA A 44 -16.26 -15.93 -7.47
C ALA A 44 -15.96 -17.16 -8.34
N THR A 45 -14.77 -17.75 -8.19
CA THR A 45 -14.39 -18.97 -8.90
C THR A 45 -15.22 -20.16 -8.47
N PHE A 46 -15.43 -20.34 -7.16
CA PHE A 46 -16.28 -21.39 -6.62
C PHE A 46 -17.72 -21.25 -7.14
N LYS A 47 -18.28 -20.05 -7.08
CA LYS A 47 -19.64 -19.78 -7.58
C LYS A 47 -19.76 -20.13 -9.07
N ARG A 48 -18.74 -19.81 -9.88
CA ARG A 48 -18.71 -20.15 -11.31
C ARG A 48 -18.66 -21.66 -11.57
N LEU A 49 -17.94 -22.42 -10.75
CA LEU A 49 -17.76 -23.86 -10.96
C LEU A 49 -18.95 -24.69 -10.49
N TYR A 50 -19.56 -24.32 -9.36
CA TYR A 50 -20.56 -25.14 -8.69
C TYR A 50 -22.01 -24.65 -8.89
N SER A 51 -22.21 -23.43 -9.40
CA SER A 51 -23.53 -22.89 -9.69
C SER A 51 -23.65 -22.58 -11.18
N SER A 52 -24.82 -22.85 -11.77
CA SER A 52 -25.14 -22.31 -13.10
C SER A 52 -25.08 -20.78 -13.02
N PRO A 53 -24.16 -20.12 -13.74
CA PRO A 53 -23.98 -18.68 -13.62
C PRO A 53 -25.09 -17.90 -14.33
N ILE A 54 -25.74 -18.54 -15.30
CA ILE A 54 -26.87 -18.07 -16.07
C ILE A 54 -27.88 -19.21 -16.28
N ASN A 55 -29.16 -18.90 -16.17
CA ASN A 55 -30.25 -19.83 -16.49
C ASN A 55 -31.23 -19.11 -17.43
N CYS A 56 -31.46 -19.67 -18.61
CA CYS A 56 -32.33 -19.07 -19.62
C CYS A 56 -33.70 -19.75 -19.68
N TRP A 57 -34.73 -18.96 -19.95
CA TRP A 57 -36.08 -19.41 -20.24
C TRP A 57 -36.13 -19.94 -21.68
N ILE A 58 -36.10 -21.26 -21.81
CA ILE A 58 -36.02 -21.93 -23.11
C ILE A 58 -37.38 -22.53 -23.46
N PRO A 59 -37.85 -22.35 -24.72
CA PRO A 59 -39.11 -22.92 -25.19
C PRO A 59 -39.18 -24.45 -24.98
N ALA A 60 -40.40 -24.96 -24.78
CA ALA A 60 -40.61 -26.36 -24.42
C ALA A 60 -40.04 -27.34 -25.47
N GLU A 61 -40.10 -26.96 -26.75
CA GLU A 61 -39.59 -27.75 -27.88
C GLU A 61 -38.06 -27.91 -27.85
N LEU A 62 -37.35 -26.92 -27.31
CA LEU A 62 -35.88 -26.85 -27.29
C LEU A 62 -35.28 -27.25 -25.94
N ARG A 63 -36.09 -27.69 -24.99
CA ARG A 63 -35.67 -28.01 -23.61
C ARG A 63 -34.55 -29.06 -23.53
N ARG A 64 -34.43 -29.95 -24.51
CA ARG A 64 -33.32 -30.92 -24.62
C ARG A 64 -31.95 -30.24 -24.71
N TYR A 65 -31.89 -29.04 -25.26
CA TYR A 65 -30.67 -28.27 -25.48
C TYR A 65 -30.38 -27.24 -24.39
N GLU A 66 -31.09 -27.29 -23.25
CA GLU A 66 -30.97 -26.29 -22.17
C GLU A 66 -29.53 -26.03 -21.73
N LYS A 67 -28.77 -27.10 -21.49
CA LYS A 67 -27.35 -26.99 -21.09
C LYS A 67 -26.47 -26.35 -22.16
N PHE A 68 -26.76 -26.59 -23.44
CA PHE A 68 -26.04 -25.99 -24.55
C PHE A 68 -26.36 -24.50 -24.66
N MET A 69 -27.65 -24.15 -24.65
CA MET A 69 -28.12 -22.77 -24.79
C MET A 69 -27.65 -21.90 -23.62
N ASN A 70 -27.70 -22.39 -22.38
CA ASN A 70 -27.16 -21.68 -21.21
C ASN A 70 -25.66 -21.39 -21.37
N LYS A 71 -24.87 -22.37 -21.83
CA LYS A 71 -23.42 -22.17 -22.08
C LYS A 71 -23.15 -21.24 -23.25
N TYR A 72 -23.94 -21.35 -24.32
CA TYR A 72 -23.84 -20.49 -25.49
C TYR A 72 -24.08 -19.03 -25.10
N CYS A 73 -25.15 -18.74 -24.36
CA CYS A 73 -25.45 -17.40 -23.85
C CYS A 73 -24.38 -16.89 -22.88
N TRP A 74 -23.85 -17.76 -22.02
CA TRP A 74 -22.74 -17.38 -21.14
C TRP A 74 -21.49 -16.97 -21.92
N VAL A 75 -21.16 -17.64 -23.02
CA VAL A 75 -19.94 -17.38 -23.81
C VAL A 75 -20.12 -16.21 -24.77
N LYS A 76 -21.23 -16.19 -25.52
CA LYS A 76 -21.54 -15.12 -26.49
C LYS A 76 -21.79 -13.77 -25.81
N GLY A 77 -22.28 -13.80 -24.57
CA GLY A 77 -22.69 -12.62 -23.83
C GLY A 77 -24.20 -12.38 -23.95
N THR A 78 -24.70 -11.50 -23.08
CA THR A 78 -26.12 -11.11 -23.01
C THR A 78 -26.22 -9.60 -22.94
N TYR A 79 -27.33 -9.03 -23.34
CA TYR A 79 -27.56 -7.59 -23.27
C TYR A 79 -28.69 -7.25 -22.30
N TYR A 80 -28.63 -6.06 -21.70
CA TYR A 80 -29.69 -5.54 -20.85
C TYR A 80 -30.77 -4.87 -21.69
N VAL A 81 -32.04 -5.12 -21.34
CA VAL A 81 -33.21 -4.42 -21.86
C VAL A 81 -34.15 -4.20 -20.70
N ASP A 82 -34.76 -3.01 -20.63
CA ASP A 82 -35.82 -2.71 -19.69
C ASP A 82 -37.03 -3.64 -19.93
N GLN A 83 -37.64 -4.15 -18.87
CA GLN A 83 -38.76 -5.09 -18.97
C GLN A 83 -39.95 -4.56 -19.77
N HIS A 84 -40.13 -3.25 -19.82
CA HIS A 84 -41.27 -2.61 -20.50
C HIS A 84 -40.99 -2.26 -21.96
N TYR A 85 -39.78 -2.53 -22.46
CA TYR A 85 -39.38 -2.17 -23.82
C TYR A 85 -39.66 -3.30 -24.82
N ASP A 86 -40.24 -2.98 -25.97
CA ASP A 86 -40.48 -3.95 -27.04
C ASP A 86 -39.16 -4.32 -27.74
N LEU A 87 -38.78 -5.60 -27.62
CA LEU A 87 -37.58 -6.18 -28.20
C LEU A 87 -37.55 -6.08 -29.74
N ASN A 88 -38.71 -5.99 -30.40
CA ASN A 88 -38.81 -5.88 -31.85
C ASN A 88 -38.35 -4.50 -32.35
N THR A 89 -38.51 -3.46 -31.53
CA THR A 89 -38.04 -2.08 -31.80
C THR A 89 -36.60 -1.84 -31.38
N PHE A 90 -35.96 -2.80 -30.71
CA PHE A 90 -34.61 -2.63 -30.19
C PHE A 90 -33.55 -2.85 -31.28
N SER A 91 -32.93 -1.76 -31.74
CA SER A 91 -31.98 -1.76 -32.87
C SER A 91 -30.75 -2.62 -32.60
N ILE A 92 -30.09 -3.07 -33.67
CA ILE A 92 -28.90 -3.91 -33.58
C ILE A 92 -27.77 -3.14 -32.88
N GLU A 93 -27.67 -1.84 -33.11
CA GLU A 93 -26.70 -0.95 -32.46
C GLU A 93 -26.96 -0.87 -30.94
N ALA A 94 -28.23 -0.68 -30.54
CA ALA A 94 -28.61 -0.61 -29.13
C ALA A 94 -28.33 -1.94 -28.38
N ARG A 95 -28.48 -3.09 -29.06
CA ARG A 95 -28.08 -4.41 -28.54
C ARG A 95 -26.58 -4.51 -28.28
N GLN A 96 -25.77 -4.00 -29.19
CA GLN A 96 -24.32 -4.01 -29.06
C GLN A 96 -23.83 -3.07 -27.95
N GLU A 97 -24.44 -1.90 -27.80
CA GLU A 97 -24.11 -0.95 -26.74
C GLU A 97 -24.49 -1.46 -25.35
N SER A 98 -25.59 -2.22 -25.25
CA SER A 98 -26.12 -2.76 -23.99
C SER A 98 -25.53 -4.13 -23.62
N LEU A 99 -24.51 -4.58 -24.35
CA LEU A 99 -23.88 -5.88 -24.21
C LEU A 99 -23.01 -5.97 -22.95
N LEU A 100 -23.27 -6.99 -22.14
CA LEU A 100 -22.62 -7.19 -20.86
C LEU A 100 -21.55 -8.28 -21.00
N HIS A 101 -20.28 -7.86 -20.94
CA HIS A 101 -19.15 -8.80 -20.92
C HIS A 101 -18.35 -8.78 -19.62
N TYR A 102 -18.50 -7.74 -18.79
CA TYR A 102 -17.65 -7.57 -17.60
C TYR A 102 -17.72 -8.75 -16.64
N TYR A 103 -18.90 -9.39 -16.50
CA TYR A 103 -19.09 -10.51 -15.58
C TYR A 103 -18.23 -11.73 -15.95
N GLN A 104 -17.85 -11.88 -17.22
CA GLN A 104 -16.96 -12.95 -17.69
C GLN A 104 -15.50 -12.70 -17.29
N TRP A 105 -15.12 -11.46 -16.99
CA TRP A 105 -13.75 -11.03 -16.72
C TRP A 105 -13.49 -10.69 -15.25
N ILE A 106 -14.52 -10.75 -14.41
CA ILE A 106 -14.47 -10.25 -13.04
C ILE A 106 -13.37 -10.85 -12.17
N TYR A 107 -13.13 -12.17 -12.28
CA TYR A 107 -12.13 -12.87 -11.46
C TYR A 107 -10.70 -12.52 -11.90
N PHE A 108 -10.49 -12.30 -13.20
CA PHE A 108 -9.22 -11.77 -13.71
C PHE A 108 -9.01 -10.33 -13.24
N PHE A 109 -10.05 -9.51 -13.29
CA PHE A 109 -10.00 -8.13 -12.82
C PHE A 109 -9.67 -8.08 -11.32
N LEU A 110 -10.37 -8.83 -10.47
CA LEU A 110 -10.08 -8.93 -9.03
C LEU A 110 -8.65 -9.41 -8.75
N LEU A 111 -8.13 -10.34 -9.55
CA LEU A 111 -6.74 -10.82 -9.43
C LEU A 111 -5.72 -9.73 -9.80
N ILE A 112 -5.99 -8.96 -10.86
CA ILE A 112 -5.17 -7.80 -11.23
C ILE A 112 -5.23 -6.75 -10.12
N GLN A 113 -6.41 -6.45 -9.57
CA GLN A 113 -6.55 -5.52 -8.44
C GLN A 113 -5.72 -5.99 -7.24
N ALA A 114 -5.76 -7.29 -6.90
CA ALA A 114 -4.98 -7.87 -5.81
C ALA A 114 -3.47 -7.68 -6.04
N PHE A 115 -3.01 -7.94 -7.27
CA PHE A 115 -1.61 -7.72 -7.65
C PHE A 115 -1.20 -6.24 -7.52
N VAL A 116 -2.02 -5.32 -8.04
CA VAL A 116 -1.71 -3.89 -8.00
C VAL A 116 -1.72 -3.35 -6.56
N PHE A 117 -2.58 -3.85 -5.67
CA PHE A 117 -2.49 -3.54 -4.22
C PHE A 117 -1.22 -4.06 -3.55
N TYR A 118 -0.65 -5.16 -4.02
CA TYR A 118 0.61 -5.70 -3.50
C TYR A 118 1.86 -5.04 -4.11
N LEU A 119 1.74 -4.44 -5.29
CA LEU A 119 2.85 -3.85 -6.04
C LEU A 119 3.69 -2.82 -5.25
N PRO A 120 3.11 -1.87 -4.48
CA PRO A 120 3.91 -0.87 -3.78
C PRO A 120 4.83 -1.49 -2.71
N ARG A 121 4.41 -2.59 -2.07
CA ARG A 121 5.26 -3.37 -1.15
C ARG A 121 6.43 -4.01 -1.90
N MET A 122 6.18 -4.60 -3.07
CA MET A 122 7.25 -5.15 -3.90
C MET A 122 8.26 -4.06 -4.28
N LEU A 123 7.77 -2.89 -4.73
CA LEU A 123 8.62 -1.75 -5.05
C LEU A 123 9.43 -1.27 -3.84
N TRP A 124 8.83 -1.15 -2.66
CA TRP A 124 9.53 -0.76 -1.45
C TRP A 124 10.66 -1.74 -1.11
N THR A 125 10.37 -3.05 -1.12
CA THR A 125 11.38 -4.07 -0.81
C THR A 125 12.49 -4.13 -1.85
N PHE A 126 12.18 -3.83 -3.12
CA PHE A 126 13.17 -3.77 -4.19
C PHE A 126 14.06 -2.52 -4.04
N ILE A 127 13.46 -1.35 -3.85
CA ILE A 127 14.21 -0.09 -3.69
C ILE A 127 15.09 -0.16 -2.45
N SER A 128 14.53 -0.51 -1.28
CA SER A 128 15.28 -0.56 -0.03
C SER A 128 16.46 -1.55 -0.08
N ASN A 129 16.24 -2.80 -0.50
CA ASN A 129 17.26 -3.84 -0.42
C ASN A 129 18.20 -3.92 -1.64
N LYS A 130 17.75 -3.54 -2.85
CA LYS A 130 18.54 -3.72 -4.08
C LYS A 130 19.14 -2.44 -4.61
N ILE A 131 18.38 -1.35 -4.56
CA ILE A 131 18.85 -0.05 -5.07
C ILE A 131 19.65 0.67 -4.00
N LEU A 132 19.10 0.72 -2.79
CA LEU A 132 19.69 1.45 -1.67
C LEU A 132 20.55 0.58 -0.75
N ASP A 133 20.51 -0.75 -0.96
CA ASP A 133 21.27 -1.77 -0.20
C ASP A 133 21.00 -1.81 1.32
N TYR A 134 19.98 -1.09 1.82
CA TYR A 134 19.59 -1.14 3.23
C TYR A 134 18.93 -2.48 3.54
N ASP A 135 19.67 -3.36 4.24
CA ASP A 135 19.11 -4.60 4.80
C ASP A 135 18.28 -4.32 6.07
N LEU A 136 17.18 -3.59 5.91
CA LEU A 136 16.26 -3.22 7.00
C LEU A 136 15.71 -4.44 7.71
N PHE A 137 15.51 -5.53 6.96
CA PHE A 137 15.01 -6.78 7.53
C PHE A 137 15.98 -7.35 8.57
N ASN A 138 17.25 -7.53 8.21
CA ASN A 138 18.23 -8.07 9.16
C ASN A 138 18.47 -7.11 10.33
N MET A 139 18.40 -5.80 10.12
CA MET A 139 18.49 -4.80 11.19
C MET A 139 17.36 -4.96 12.21
N VAL A 140 16.11 -5.02 11.74
CA VAL A 140 14.94 -5.17 12.60
C VAL A 140 14.89 -6.55 13.26
N GLU A 141 15.17 -7.62 12.50
CA GLU A 141 15.20 -8.98 13.06
C GLU A 141 16.28 -9.12 14.15
N ALA A 142 17.46 -8.55 13.93
CA ALA A 142 18.51 -8.55 14.94
C ALA A 142 18.09 -7.75 16.19
N ALA A 143 17.44 -6.59 16.01
CA ALA A 143 16.95 -5.79 17.13
C ALA A 143 15.83 -6.48 17.91
N MET A 144 14.93 -7.21 17.25
CA MET A 144 13.88 -8.00 17.90
C MET A 144 14.45 -9.21 18.65
N LYS A 145 15.50 -9.86 18.12
CA LYS A 145 16.18 -10.97 18.81
C LYS A 145 17.03 -10.50 20.01
N ASN A 146 17.41 -9.23 20.05
CA ASN A 146 18.19 -8.66 21.14
C ASN A 146 17.44 -8.48 22.46
N ASP A 147 16.11 -8.67 22.49
CA ASP A 147 15.39 -8.88 23.76
C ASP A 147 15.93 -10.12 24.52
N ALA A 148 16.76 -10.98 23.90
CA ALA A 148 17.24 -12.23 24.49
C ALA A 148 18.74 -12.31 24.86
N VAL A 149 19.69 -11.57 24.24
CA VAL A 149 21.15 -11.74 24.50
C VAL A 149 22.00 -10.47 24.23
N THR A 150 22.80 -10.03 25.21
CA THR A 150 23.64 -8.82 25.22
C THR A 150 24.79 -8.80 24.18
N SER A 151 25.31 -9.95 23.75
CA SER A 151 26.47 -10.03 22.83
C SER A 151 26.18 -9.62 21.38
N ASN A 152 24.91 -9.50 20.98
CA ASN A 152 24.52 -9.11 19.63
C ASN A 152 24.37 -7.58 19.46
N GLN A 153 24.35 -6.81 20.56
CA GLN A 153 24.23 -5.34 20.51
C GLN A 153 25.41 -4.67 19.82
N GLU A 154 26.65 -5.13 20.07
CA GLU A 154 27.85 -4.60 19.40
C GLU A 154 27.87 -4.90 17.90
N ARG A 155 27.31 -6.04 17.47
CA ARG A 155 27.19 -6.39 16.04
C ARG A 155 26.18 -5.48 15.34
N ILE A 156 25.02 -5.24 15.95
CA ILE A 156 24.03 -4.31 15.43
C ILE A 156 24.57 -2.89 15.43
N LEU A 157 25.32 -2.50 16.45
CA LEU A 157 26.01 -1.20 16.48
C LEU A 157 27.06 -1.10 15.41
N LYS A 158 27.95 -2.07 15.25
CA LYS A 158 28.92 -2.06 14.14
C LYS A 158 28.22 -2.04 12.80
N TYR A 159 27.08 -2.70 12.66
CA TYR A 159 26.28 -2.68 11.43
C TYR A 159 25.61 -1.31 11.22
N LEU A 160 24.82 -0.79 12.16
CA LEU A 160 24.20 0.54 12.11
C LEU A 160 25.24 1.66 12.02
N SER A 161 26.35 1.59 12.76
CA SER A 161 27.41 2.59 12.72
C SER A 161 28.18 2.51 11.42
N SER A 162 28.53 1.32 10.92
CA SER A 162 29.18 1.20 9.60
C SER A 162 28.24 1.63 8.48
N TYR A 163 26.94 1.36 8.57
CA TYR A 163 25.96 1.66 7.52
C TYR A 163 25.40 3.08 7.57
N LEU A 164 25.26 3.70 8.75
CA LEU A 164 24.97 5.13 8.88
C LEU A 164 26.20 5.99 8.61
N MET A 165 27.40 5.41 8.72
CA MET A 165 28.67 6.06 8.38
C MET A 165 29.28 5.70 7.01
N ASN A 166 28.71 4.73 6.27
CA ASN A 166 28.92 4.46 4.85
C ASN A 166 27.77 5.12 4.06
N GLU A 167 27.92 5.77 2.92
CA GLU A 167 29.06 5.98 2.06
C GLU A 167 28.77 7.22 1.20
N HIS A 168 29.65 8.22 1.27
CA HIS A 168 30.17 8.95 0.12
C HIS A 168 31.20 9.95 0.64
N ASP A 169 32.46 9.57 0.42
CA ASP A 169 33.68 10.37 0.53
C ASP A 169 34.33 10.48 1.94
N MET A 170 35.35 9.64 2.16
CA MET A 170 36.19 9.63 3.37
C MET A 170 36.80 11.01 3.69
N THR A 171 37.13 11.79 2.66
CA THR A 171 37.71 13.13 2.83
C THR A 171 36.72 14.07 3.52
N THR A 172 35.48 14.08 3.05
CA THR A 172 34.41 14.89 3.65
C THR A 172 33.91 14.39 5.00
N LYS A 173 34.11 13.12 5.35
CA LYS A 173 33.86 12.61 6.72
C LYS A 173 34.87 13.22 7.69
N LYS A 174 36.15 13.26 7.29
CA LYS A 174 37.22 13.88 8.06
C LYS A 174 36.98 15.38 8.23
N GLU A 175 36.63 16.09 7.16
CA GLU A 175 36.29 17.52 7.23
C GLU A 175 35.12 17.84 8.18
N ILE A 176 34.06 17.02 8.19
CA ILE A 176 32.96 17.21 9.14
C ILE A 176 33.43 16.92 10.56
N SER A 177 34.13 15.81 10.78
CA SER A 177 34.58 15.43 12.12
C SER A 177 35.51 16.50 12.70
N ASP A 178 36.42 17.04 11.88
CA ASP A 178 37.32 18.14 12.26
C ASP A 178 36.53 19.42 12.60
N LYS A 179 35.52 19.79 11.79
CA LYS A 179 34.64 20.94 12.10
C LYS A 179 33.83 20.75 13.37
N VAL A 180 33.30 19.56 13.60
CA VAL A 180 32.54 19.25 14.83
C VAL A 180 33.46 19.35 16.03
N ARG A 181 34.68 18.79 15.96
CA ARG A 181 35.70 18.91 17.02
C ARG A 181 36.04 20.36 17.34
N LEU A 182 36.24 21.20 16.32
CA LEU A 182 36.50 22.64 16.52
C LEU A 182 35.35 23.33 17.27
N ILE A 183 34.10 23.05 16.91
CA ILE A 183 32.92 23.61 17.59
C ILE A 183 32.85 23.12 19.04
N VAL A 184 33.12 21.83 19.30
CA VAL A 184 33.17 21.28 20.66
C VAL A 184 34.26 21.96 21.48
N GLN A 185 35.46 22.13 20.93
CA GLN A 185 36.57 22.80 21.60
C GLN A 185 36.24 24.27 21.92
N GLU A 186 35.52 24.97 21.04
CA GLU A 186 35.07 26.34 21.31
C GLU A 186 33.99 26.39 22.41
N LEU A 187 33.11 25.38 22.48
CA LEU A 187 32.13 25.22 23.56
C LEU A 187 32.78 24.89 24.90
N ASP A 188 33.89 24.17 24.91
CA ASP A 188 34.70 23.90 26.11
C ASP A 188 35.31 25.19 26.69
N LEU A 189 35.77 26.08 25.81
CA LEU A 189 36.41 27.34 26.21
C LEU A 189 35.40 28.42 26.63
N ASN A 190 34.17 28.42 26.09
CA ASN A 190 33.21 29.49 26.33
C ASN A 190 31.77 28.98 26.54
N SER A 191 31.48 28.55 27.77
CA SER A 191 30.22 27.91 28.16
C SER A 191 28.97 28.82 28.11
N ASN A 192 29.15 30.14 27.95
CA ASN A 192 28.07 31.14 27.99
C ASN A 192 27.52 31.57 26.61
N LYS A 193 27.94 30.96 25.50
CA LYS A 193 27.38 31.26 24.17
C LYS A 193 25.89 30.86 24.11
N LYS A 194 25.01 31.88 24.08
CA LYS A 194 23.54 31.71 24.10
C LYS A 194 22.91 31.41 22.74
N ASP A 195 23.56 31.77 21.62
CA ASP A 195 22.95 31.64 20.30
C ASP A 195 23.89 30.99 19.28
N TYR A 196 23.47 29.81 18.82
CA TYR A 196 24.14 28.99 17.80
C TYR A 196 23.34 28.89 16.50
N ASN A 197 22.31 29.74 16.31
CA ASN A 197 21.52 29.75 15.08
C ASN A 197 22.32 30.19 13.84
N LEU A 198 23.55 30.69 14.00
CA LEU A 198 24.39 31.23 12.92
C LEU A 198 25.40 30.24 12.30
N VAL A 199 25.66 29.07 12.88
CA VAL A 199 26.69 28.13 12.35
C VAL A 199 26.10 27.06 11.42
N ILE A 200 24.79 27.06 11.19
CA ILE A 200 24.12 26.08 10.31
C ILE A 200 23.85 26.61 8.89
N ASP A 201 23.97 27.92 8.64
CA ASP A 201 23.47 28.54 7.39
C ASP A 201 24.50 28.98 6.34
N SER A 202 25.72 28.42 6.33
CA SER A 202 26.64 28.65 5.19
C SER A 202 27.47 27.44 4.81
N PHE A 203 26.85 26.40 4.25
CA PHE A 203 27.62 25.42 3.47
C PHE A 203 26.96 25.09 2.13
N SER A 204 27.70 25.48 1.08
CA SER A 204 27.57 25.33 -0.38
C SER A 204 26.49 24.39 -0.98
N PRO A 205 26.07 24.59 -2.25
CA PRO A 205 25.18 23.68 -2.99
C PRO A 205 25.61 22.19 -2.99
N ARG A 206 26.90 21.88 -2.82
CA ARG A 206 27.40 20.50 -2.62
C ARG A 206 26.90 19.86 -1.31
N PHE A 207 26.65 20.67 -0.28
CA PHE A 207 26.13 20.22 1.02
C PHE A 207 24.62 19.94 0.98
N ILE A 208 23.86 20.74 0.22
CA ILE A 208 22.42 20.50 -0.05
C ILE A 208 22.24 19.16 -0.75
N MET A 209 23.02 18.91 -1.80
CA MET A 209 23.03 17.66 -2.56
C MET A 209 23.37 16.43 -1.69
N ARG A 210 24.18 16.62 -0.63
CA ARG A 210 24.54 15.57 0.34
C ARG A 210 23.51 15.34 1.44
N LYS A 211 22.77 16.39 1.83
CA LYS A 211 21.57 16.28 2.70
C LYS A 211 20.47 15.43 2.02
N PHE A 212 20.39 15.48 0.68
CA PHE A 212 19.52 14.60 -0.10
C PHE A 212 19.97 13.14 -0.08
N SER A 213 21.27 12.85 -0.21
CA SER A 213 21.82 11.48 -0.15
C SER A 213 21.57 10.80 1.22
N LYS A 214 21.75 11.51 2.34
CA LYS A 214 21.42 11.03 3.71
C LYS A 214 19.92 11.00 4.06
N SER A 215 19.06 11.27 3.08
CA SER A 215 17.60 11.23 3.21
C SER A 215 16.96 10.33 2.15
N LEU A 216 17.75 9.61 1.35
CA LEU A 216 17.27 8.91 0.17
C LEU A 216 16.35 7.75 0.54
N LEU A 217 16.64 7.05 1.64
CA LEU A 217 15.77 5.99 2.16
C LEU A 217 14.42 6.58 2.60
N THR A 218 14.47 7.66 3.38
CA THR A 218 13.27 8.36 3.88
C THR A 218 12.43 8.93 2.72
N ILE A 219 13.07 9.51 1.70
CA ILE A 219 12.38 10.06 0.52
C ILE A 219 11.74 8.93 -0.31
N SER A 220 12.47 7.84 -0.52
CA SER A 220 11.95 6.67 -1.24
C SER A 220 10.73 6.08 -0.52
N TYR A 221 10.77 6.02 0.80
CA TYR A 221 9.61 5.59 1.61
C TYR A 221 8.42 6.53 1.44
N MET A 222 8.63 7.84 1.42
CA MET A 222 7.57 8.82 1.14
C MET A 222 6.97 8.65 -0.26
N ALA A 223 7.79 8.36 -1.27
CA ALA A 223 7.30 8.08 -2.61
C ALA A 223 6.39 6.83 -2.62
N ILE A 224 6.76 5.78 -1.88
CA ILE A 224 5.91 4.59 -1.72
C ILE A 224 4.56 4.92 -1.05
N LYS A 225 4.54 5.80 -0.04
CA LYS A 225 3.29 6.25 0.59
C LYS A 225 2.35 6.94 -0.39
N ILE A 226 2.90 7.79 -1.26
CA ILE A 226 2.15 8.45 -2.33
C ILE A 226 1.62 7.40 -3.32
N ILE A 227 2.45 6.41 -3.70
CA ILE A 227 2.04 5.33 -4.59
C ILE A 227 0.89 4.51 -3.99
N TYR A 228 0.87 4.24 -2.67
CA TYR A 228 -0.27 3.59 -2.01
C TYR A 228 -1.57 4.38 -2.16
N LEU A 229 -1.53 5.70 -1.91
CA LEU A 229 -2.70 6.57 -2.03
C LEU A 229 -3.18 6.67 -3.48
N LEU A 230 -2.26 6.88 -4.43
CA LEU A 230 -2.57 6.91 -5.86
C LEU A 230 -3.19 5.59 -6.32
N ASN A 231 -2.65 4.45 -5.88
CA ASN A 231 -3.24 3.16 -6.17
C ASN A 231 -4.68 3.09 -5.66
N ALA A 232 -4.95 3.45 -4.40
CA ALA A 232 -6.32 3.43 -3.87
C ALA A 232 -7.30 4.29 -4.69
N ILE A 233 -6.88 5.48 -5.13
CA ILE A 233 -7.68 6.36 -6.00
C ILE A 233 -7.87 5.71 -7.38
N CYS A 234 -6.80 5.20 -8.00
CA CYS A 234 -6.87 4.50 -9.28
C CYS A 234 -7.81 3.30 -9.22
N GLN A 235 -7.89 2.57 -8.11
CA GLN A 235 -8.78 1.41 -7.97
C GLN A 235 -10.26 1.80 -7.99
N ILE A 236 -10.62 2.94 -7.39
CA ILE A 236 -11.98 3.49 -7.49
C ILE A 236 -12.31 3.86 -8.93
N ILE A 237 -11.39 4.54 -9.62
CA ILE A 237 -11.57 4.93 -11.03
C ILE A 237 -11.69 3.69 -11.92
N LEU A 238 -10.79 2.72 -11.77
CA LEU A 238 -10.78 1.48 -12.55
C LEU A 238 -12.07 0.69 -12.39
N MET A 239 -12.58 0.57 -11.16
CA MET A 239 -13.85 -0.10 -10.90
C MET A 239 -15.02 0.66 -11.53
N ASN A 240 -15.03 2.00 -11.46
CA ASN A 240 -16.06 2.81 -12.10
C ASN A 240 -16.06 2.61 -13.63
N THR A 241 -14.89 2.64 -14.27
CA THR A 241 -14.75 2.40 -15.71
C THR A 241 -15.08 0.96 -16.11
N PHE A 242 -14.76 -0.02 -15.25
CA PHE A 242 -15.04 -1.43 -15.53
C PHE A 242 -16.54 -1.76 -15.46
N LEU A 243 -17.27 -1.14 -14.53
CA LEU A 243 -18.70 -1.41 -14.29
C LEU A 243 -19.62 -0.50 -15.10
N SER A 244 -19.32 0.79 -15.17
CA SER A 244 -20.15 1.79 -15.85
C SER A 244 -19.52 2.15 -17.19
N LYS A 245 -19.77 1.31 -18.20
CA LYS A 245 -19.40 1.62 -19.58
C LYS A 245 -20.46 2.57 -20.13
N ASN A 246 -20.13 3.87 -20.16
CA ASN A 246 -20.91 4.95 -20.81
C ASN A 246 -22.10 5.55 -20.01
N GLU A 247 -22.05 5.64 -18.66
CA GLU A 247 -23.07 6.40 -17.91
C GLU A 247 -22.50 7.57 -17.10
N ASP A 248 -23.30 8.65 -17.02
CA ASP A 248 -22.93 9.93 -16.41
C ASP A 248 -22.80 9.90 -14.87
N LYS A 249 -23.39 8.90 -14.21
CA LYS A 249 -23.37 8.78 -12.75
C LYS A 249 -22.34 7.76 -12.30
N SER A 250 -21.34 8.21 -11.54
CA SER A 250 -20.36 7.32 -10.92
C SER A 250 -21.06 6.27 -10.04
N TYR A 251 -20.75 4.99 -10.26
CA TYR A 251 -21.26 3.86 -9.49
C TYR A 251 -21.16 4.09 -7.98
N GLY A 252 -20.03 4.65 -7.55
CA GLY A 252 -19.77 4.95 -6.15
C GLY A 252 -20.72 5.95 -5.51
N ARG A 253 -21.10 6.99 -6.27
CA ARG A 253 -22.05 8.00 -5.79
C ARG A 253 -23.43 7.39 -5.55
N GLN A 254 -23.86 6.49 -6.43
CA GLN A 254 -25.13 5.78 -6.30
C GLN A 254 -25.17 4.90 -5.04
N ILE A 255 -24.08 4.18 -4.75
CA ILE A 255 -23.95 3.41 -3.51
C ILE A 255 -24.05 4.31 -2.28
N LEU A 256 -23.36 5.45 -2.30
CA LEU A 256 -23.28 6.37 -1.18
C LEU A 256 -24.64 7.02 -0.88
N GLU A 257 -25.35 7.48 -1.90
CA GLU A 257 -26.71 8.02 -1.80
C GLU A 257 -27.67 6.98 -1.24
N THR A 258 -27.58 5.72 -1.69
CA THR A 258 -28.41 4.62 -1.19
C THR A 258 -28.10 4.31 0.29
N PHE A 259 -26.82 4.32 0.68
CA PHE A 259 -26.42 4.04 2.06
C PHE A 259 -26.84 5.14 3.04
N PHE A 260 -26.75 6.42 2.66
CA PHE A 260 -27.08 7.54 3.54
C PHE A 260 -28.58 7.88 3.61
N ASN A 261 -29.33 7.64 2.53
CA ASN A 261 -30.76 7.98 2.50
C ASN A 261 -31.64 6.99 3.25
N GLY A 262 -31.08 5.92 3.83
CA GLY A 262 -31.81 5.03 4.74
C GLY A 262 -32.88 4.16 4.08
N GLU A 263 -33.00 4.21 2.75
CA GLU A 263 -33.72 3.21 1.96
C GLU A 263 -32.86 1.94 1.97
N GLY A 264 -32.91 1.20 3.08
CA GLY A 264 -32.15 -0.02 3.35
C GLY A 264 -32.46 -1.18 2.41
N ASP A 265 -33.20 -0.92 1.33
CA ASP A 265 -33.44 -1.88 0.29
C ASP A 265 -32.65 -1.45 -0.95
N LEU A 266 -31.51 -2.13 -1.15
CA LEU A 266 -30.75 -2.16 -2.41
C LEU A 266 -31.60 -2.77 -3.58
N SER A 267 -32.92 -2.81 -3.42
CA SER A 267 -33.92 -3.44 -4.27
C SER A 267 -34.71 -2.42 -5.11
N SER A 268 -34.74 -1.11 -4.76
CA SER A 268 -35.14 -0.09 -5.74
C SER A 268 -34.13 0.03 -6.89
N PHE A 269 -32.95 -0.56 -6.68
CA PHE A 269 -31.89 -0.88 -7.63
C PHE A 269 -32.17 -2.13 -8.50
N SER A 270 -33.36 -2.77 -8.39
CA SER A 270 -33.66 -4.07 -9.04
C SER A 270 -33.53 -4.06 -10.56
N ASP A 271 -33.49 -2.88 -11.19
CA ASP A 271 -33.27 -2.67 -12.62
C ASP A 271 -32.08 -1.74 -12.91
N SER A 272 -31.01 -1.82 -12.10
CA SER A 272 -29.78 -1.09 -12.45
C SER A 272 -29.15 -1.69 -13.70
N LYS A 273 -28.98 -0.85 -14.72
CA LYS A 273 -28.30 -1.19 -15.99
C LYS A 273 -26.86 -1.67 -15.76
N ILE A 274 -26.25 -1.32 -14.63
CA ILE A 274 -24.91 -1.74 -14.22
C ILE A 274 -24.90 -3.22 -13.81
N PHE A 275 -25.80 -3.64 -12.91
CA PHE A 275 -25.88 -5.03 -12.42
C PHE A 275 -27.24 -5.68 -12.69
N PRO A 276 -27.61 -5.91 -13.96
CA PRO A 276 -28.90 -6.47 -14.28
C PRO A 276 -29.01 -7.92 -13.83
N ARG A 277 -30.18 -8.27 -13.29
CA ARG A 277 -30.52 -9.65 -12.86
C ARG A 277 -31.20 -10.44 -13.97
N MET A 278 -31.84 -9.73 -14.89
CA MET A 278 -32.46 -10.28 -16.10
C MET A 278 -31.78 -9.68 -17.32
N THR A 279 -31.42 -10.54 -18.25
CA THR A 279 -30.76 -10.17 -19.51
C THR A 279 -31.37 -10.95 -20.65
N VAL A 280 -31.09 -10.52 -21.89
CA VAL A 280 -31.58 -11.16 -23.10
C VAL A 280 -30.40 -11.73 -23.89
N CYS A 281 -30.61 -12.89 -24.52
CA CYS A 281 -29.62 -13.58 -25.32
C CYS A 281 -30.20 -13.97 -26.68
N ASP A 282 -29.43 -13.69 -27.73
CA ASP A 282 -29.74 -14.02 -29.11
C ASP A 282 -28.96 -15.27 -29.56
N ILE A 283 -29.69 -16.35 -29.85
CA ILE A 283 -29.15 -17.66 -30.26
C ILE A 283 -29.42 -17.86 -31.75
N HIS A 284 -28.36 -18.09 -32.53
CA HIS A 284 -28.48 -18.41 -33.95
C HIS A 284 -28.30 -19.91 -34.13
N THR A 285 -29.32 -20.57 -34.65
CA THR A 285 -29.27 -21.98 -35.03
C THR A 285 -29.34 -22.09 -36.54
N ARG A 286 -28.35 -22.76 -37.12
CA ARG A 286 -28.28 -23.00 -38.55
C ARG A 286 -28.90 -24.34 -38.89
N GLU A 287 -29.98 -24.31 -39.63
CA GLU A 287 -30.53 -25.48 -40.32
C GLU A 287 -30.21 -25.36 -41.82
N LEU A 288 -30.21 -26.46 -42.56
CA LEU A 288 -29.88 -26.44 -44.00
C LEU A 288 -30.80 -25.46 -44.74
N GLY A 289 -30.26 -24.33 -45.19
CA GLY A 289 -30.97 -23.32 -45.99
C GLY A 289 -31.63 -22.17 -45.21
N SER A 290 -31.62 -22.16 -43.88
CA SER A 290 -32.25 -21.09 -43.07
C SER A 290 -31.50 -20.84 -41.75
N ASP A 291 -31.29 -19.56 -41.41
CA ASP A 291 -30.75 -19.13 -40.11
C ASP A 291 -31.90 -18.72 -39.19
N HIS A 292 -32.06 -19.43 -38.09
CA HIS A 292 -33.12 -19.17 -37.11
C HIS A 292 -32.55 -18.42 -35.91
N LEU A 293 -33.11 -17.24 -35.65
CA LEU A 293 -32.80 -16.43 -34.47
C LEU A 293 -33.80 -16.73 -33.36
N HIS A 294 -33.30 -17.22 -32.24
CA HIS A 294 -34.07 -17.42 -31.01
C HIS A 294 -33.61 -16.43 -29.94
N THR A 295 -34.49 -15.53 -29.54
CA THR A 295 -34.26 -14.60 -28.44
C THR A 295 -34.85 -15.18 -27.15
N VAL A 296 -34.00 -15.40 -26.14
CA VAL A 296 -34.39 -15.98 -24.85
C VAL A 296 -34.04 -15.04 -23.70
N GLN A 297 -34.91 -15.01 -22.68
CA GLN A 297 -34.67 -14.27 -21.45
C GLN A 297 -33.83 -15.13 -20.50
N CYS A 298 -32.84 -14.53 -19.84
CA CYS A 298 -31.94 -15.22 -18.94
C CYS A 298 -31.85 -14.52 -17.58
N VAL A 299 -31.81 -15.32 -16.52
CA VAL A 299 -31.53 -14.86 -15.16
C VAL A 299 -30.04 -14.98 -14.89
N LEU A 300 -29.39 -13.84 -14.67
CA LEU A 300 -27.95 -13.75 -14.43
C LEU A 300 -27.66 -13.80 -12.92
N SER A 301 -27.84 -14.99 -12.34
CA SER A 301 -27.65 -15.22 -10.89
C SER A 301 -26.25 -14.88 -10.39
N PHE A 302 -25.24 -14.96 -11.26
CA PHE A 302 -23.86 -14.60 -10.93
C PHE A 302 -23.70 -13.11 -10.60
N ASN A 303 -24.54 -12.24 -11.21
CA ASN A 303 -24.39 -10.80 -11.05
C ASN A 303 -24.80 -10.29 -9.68
N LEU A 304 -25.75 -10.96 -9.02
CA LEU A 304 -26.14 -10.67 -7.64
C LEU A 304 -24.95 -10.75 -6.68
N PHE A 305 -24.00 -11.66 -6.93
CA PHE A 305 -22.79 -11.76 -6.11
C PHE A 305 -21.80 -10.64 -6.42
N ASN A 306 -21.66 -10.29 -7.70
CA ASN A 306 -20.75 -9.24 -8.16
C ASN A 306 -21.14 -7.88 -7.59
N GLU A 307 -22.44 -7.59 -7.59
CA GLU A 307 -23.03 -6.40 -6.97
C GLU A 307 -22.56 -6.25 -5.51
N ARG A 308 -22.64 -7.34 -4.71
CA ARG A 308 -22.25 -7.32 -3.29
C ARG A 308 -20.73 -7.20 -3.10
N ILE A 309 -19.95 -7.91 -3.91
CA ILE A 309 -18.48 -7.85 -3.85
C ILE A 309 -18.01 -6.43 -4.16
N TYR A 310 -18.48 -5.82 -5.24
CA TYR A 310 -18.03 -4.49 -5.64
C TYR A 310 -18.58 -3.37 -4.75
N ALA A 311 -19.78 -3.52 -4.20
CA ALA A 311 -20.28 -2.58 -3.20
C ALA A 311 -19.40 -2.60 -1.94
N PHE A 312 -19.03 -3.80 -1.46
CA PHE A 312 -18.11 -3.93 -0.33
C PHE A 312 -16.73 -3.35 -0.66
N LEU A 313 -16.15 -3.67 -1.83
CA LEU A 313 -14.82 -3.19 -2.23
C LEU A 313 -14.79 -1.66 -2.36
N TRP A 314 -15.84 -1.07 -2.94
CA TRP A 314 -15.95 0.38 -3.06
C TRP A 314 -15.97 1.05 -1.68
N LEU A 315 -16.83 0.58 -0.78
CA LEU A 315 -16.91 1.11 0.59
C LEU A 315 -15.61 0.88 1.37
N TRP A 316 -14.98 -0.30 1.24
CA TRP A 316 -13.71 -0.61 1.87
C TRP A 316 -12.60 0.34 1.40
N ILE A 317 -12.46 0.56 0.10
CA ILE A 317 -11.42 1.44 -0.42
C ILE A 317 -11.70 2.90 -0.06
N PHE A 318 -12.94 3.35 -0.22
CA PHE A 318 -13.33 4.75 -0.01
C PHE A 318 -13.37 5.16 1.46
N LEU A 319 -13.96 4.34 2.35
CA LEU A 319 -14.15 4.68 3.77
C LEU A 319 -12.97 4.23 4.64
N VAL A 320 -12.25 3.18 4.25
CA VAL A 320 -11.16 2.61 5.06
C VAL A 320 -9.79 2.94 4.47
N ILE A 321 -9.51 2.54 3.22
CA ILE A 321 -8.15 2.68 2.67
C ILE A 321 -7.75 4.14 2.45
N ILE A 322 -8.56 4.93 1.74
CA ILE A 322 -8.21 6.32 1.40
C ILE A 322 -8.01 7.18 2.66
N PRO A 323 -8.90 7.18 3.68
CA PRO A 323 -8.73 8.04 4.85
C PRO A 323 -7.52 7.64 5.70
N PHE A 324 -7.32 6.33 5.96
CA PHE A 324 -6.19 5.87 6.77
C PHE A 324 -4.84 6.12 6.08
N THR A 325 -4.75 5.89 4.77
CA THR A 325 -3.52 6.16 4.01
C THR A 325 -3.24 7.66 3.89
N SER A 326 -4.28 8.49 3.67
CA SER A 326 -4.14 9.95 3.61
C SER A 326 -3.71 10.54 4.96
N TRP A 327 -4.31 10.07 6.07
CA TRP A 327 -3.96 10.51 7.42
C TRP A 327 -2.52 10.15 7.76
N ASP A 328 -2.10 8.92 7.48
CA ASP A 328 -0.73 8.49 7.72
C ASP A 328 0.29 9.27 6.85
N LEU A 329 -0.01 9.48 5.56
CA LEU A 329 0.81 10.31 4.68
C LEU A 329 0.93 11.74 5.23
N PHE A 330 -0.16 12.34 5.70
CA PHE A 330 -0.18 13.67 6.30
C PHE A 330 0.69 13.75 7.56
N LEU A 331 0.60 12.75 8.45
CA LEU A 331 1.45 12.68 9.64
C LEU A 331 2.93 12.57 9.26
N TRP A 332 3.26 11.77 8.25
CA TRP A 332 4.62 11.64 7.76
C TRP A 332 5.16 12.92 7.12
N ILE A 333 4.34 13.63 6.32
CA ILE A 333 4.70 14.94 5.77
C ILE A 333 4.97 15.93 6.90
N LYS A 334 4.11 16.01 7.92
CA LYS A 334 4.33 16.87 9.10
C LYS A 334 5.65 16.54 9.79
N ARG A 335 5.94 15.26 9.99
CA ARG A 335 7.14 14.78 10.67
C ARG A 335 8.44 15.08 9.91
N ILE A 336 8.46 14.85 8.60
CA ILE A 336 9.69 14.92 7.78
C ILE A 336 9.90 16.30 7.15
N VAL A 337 8.83 16.95 6.68
CA VAL A 337 8.92 18.21 5.92
C VAL A 337 8.80 19.40 6.87
N ILE A 338 7.76 19.42 7.71
CA ILE A 338 7.42 20.60 8.53
C ILE A 338 8.27 20.68 9.80
N PHE A 339 8.42 19.58 10.53
CA PHE A 339 9.11 19.57 11.83
C PHE A 339 10.50 18.92 11.80
N ARG A 340 11.15 18.84 10.63
CA ARG A 340 12.34 18.00 10.40
C ARG A 340 13.42 18.07 11.49
N ALA A 341 13.86 19.27 11.86
CA ALA A 341 14.96 19.45 12.82
C ALA A 341 14.48 19.26 14.26
N ASN A 342 13.39 19.94 14.64
CA ASN A 342 12.86 19.90 16.01
C ASN A 342 12.38 18.49 16.39
N TYR A 343 11.78 17.78 15.46
CA TYR A 343 11.27 16.44 15.68
C TYR A 343 12.39 15.40 15.89
N ARG A 344 13.46 15.46 15.10
CA ARG A 344 14.64 14.60 15.29
C ARG A 344 15.35 14.92 16.60
N TYR A 345 15.55 16.21 16.88
CA TYR A 345 16.13 16.65 18.13
C TYR A 345 15.33 16.14 19.33
N ASN A 346 14.00 16.34 19.34
CA ASN A 346 13.14 15.86 20.43
C ASN A 346 13.13 14.33 20.56
N PHE A 347 13.15 13.61 19.44
CA PHE A 347 13.21 12.15 19.42
C PHE A 347 14.47 11.61 20.11
N VAL A 348 15.64 12.20 19.80
CA VAL A 348 16.92 11.80 20.38
C VAL A 348 17.08 12.33 21.81
N LYS A 349 16.74 13.60 22.06
CA LYS A 349 16.81 14.24 23.38
C LYS A 349 16.08 13.45 24.45
N THR A 350 14.91 12.90 24.13
CA THR A 350 14.09 12.12 25.08
C THR A 350 14.66 10.74 25.40
N ARG A 351 15.66 10.26 24.67
CA ARG A 351 16.25 8.91 24.78
C ARG A 351 17.72 8.91 25.20
N VAL A 352 18.41 10.05 25.09
CA VAL A 352 19.78 10.19 25.60
C VAL A 352 19.74 10.29 27.13
N ASN A 353 20.47 9.40 27.81
CA ASN A 353 20.60 9.41 29.25
C ASN A 353 21.61 10.48 29.68
N ILE A 354 21.13 11.50 30.40
CA ILE A 354 21.94 12.61 30.89
C ILE A 354 21.90 12.57 32.42
N ASN A 355 22.56 11.56 33.01
CA ASN A 355 22.92 11.36 34.44
C ASN A 355 22.14 12.16 35.52
N GLY A 356 20.82 12.29 35.41
CA GLY A 356 19.98 13.08 36.32
C GLY A 356 20.28 14.59 36.42
N LYS A 357 21.23 15.13 35.64
CA LYS A 357 21.56 16.56 35.64
C LYS A 357 20.80 17.23 34.49
N GLY A 358 20.08 18.32 34.78
CA GLY A 358 19.33 19.06 33.75
C GLY A 358 20.21 19.43 32.55
N LEU A 359 19.64 19.43 31.33
CA LEU A 359 20.40 19.68 30.10
C LEU A 359 21.11 21.05 30.15
N THR A 360 22.44 21.03 30.15
CA THR A 360 23.23 22.24 29.94
C THR A 360 23.06 22.76 28.51
N ASN A 361 23.39 24.03 28.26
CA ASN A 361 23.35 24.57 26.90
C ASN A 361 24.34 23.84 25.97
N ARG A 362 25.49 23.40 26.50
CA ARG A 362 26.44 22.52 25.81
C ARG A 362 25.77 21.24 25.35
N ASP A 363 25.08 20.52 26.24
CA ASP A 363 24.44 19.24 25.91
C ASP A 363 23.38 19.41 24.81
N LYS A 364 22.59 20.49 24.85
CA LYS A 364 21.61 20.78 23.80
C LYS A 364 22.26 20.95 22.43
N ILE A 365 23.40 21.65 22.36
CA ILE A 365 24.15 21.86 21.12
C ILE A 365 24.78 20.55 20.65
N LEU A 366 25.37 19.78 21.56
CA LEU A 366 26.01 18.50 21.27
C LEU A 366 24.98 17.48 20.72
N ILE A 367 23.79 17.43 21.31
CA ILE A 367 22.68 16.59 20.81
C ILE A 367 22.25 17.06 19.42
N LYS A 368 22.16 18.37 19.17
CA LYS A 368 21.81 18.91 17.85
C LYS A 368 22.85 18.47 16.79
N LEU A 369 24.14 18.57 17.11
CA LEU A 369 25.23 18.11 16.23
C LEU A 369 25.15 16.61 15.96
N PHE A 370 24.95 15.80 17.00
CA PHE A 370 24.76 14.36 16.87
C PHE A 370 23.55 14.00 16.00
N THR A 371 22.41 14.68 16.17
CA THR A 371 21.22 14.43 15.35
C THR A 371 21.39 14.82 13.88
N GLU A 372 22.10 15.91 13.58
CA GLU A 372 22.23 16.40 12.20
C GLU A 372 23.35 15.70 11.45
N TYR A 373 24.51 15.51 12.09
CA TYR A 373 25.73 15.06 11.42
C TYR A 373 25.99 13.56 11.57
N TYR A 374 25.68 12.99 12.74
CA TYR A 374 25.96 11.58 13.04
C TYR A 374 24.80 10.66 12.66
N ILE A 375 23.58 10.91 13.17
CA ILE A 375 22.40 10.05 12.89
C ILE A 375 21.75 10.42 11.55
N GLY A 376 21.52 11.71 11.29
CA GLY A 376 20.85 12.16 10.07
C GLY A 376 19.37 11.80 9.99
N ASN A 377 18.81 11.84 8.77
CA ASN A 377 17.39 11.58 8.54
C ASN A 377 17.09 10.08 8.48
N ASP A 378 17.83 9.36 7.66
CA ASP A 378 17.64 7.93 7.44
C ASP A 378 17.92 7.14 8.74
N GLY A 379 18.88 7.57 9.57
CA GLY A 379 19.11 6.96 10.88
C GLY A 379 17.93 7.10 11.85
N VAL A 380 17.30 8.28 11.93
CA VAL A 380 16.10 8.44 12.77
C VAL A 380 14.92 7.64 12.21
N PHE A 381 14.81 7.53 10.89
CA PHE A 381 13.80 6.67 10.25
C PHE A 381 14.00 5.19 10.62
N VAL A 382 15.22 4.66 10.47
CA VAL A 382 15.56 3.26 10.82
C VAL A 382 15.37 2.99 12.30
N LEU A 383 15.81 3.89 13.19
CA LEU A 383 15.63 3.73 14.63
C LEU A 383 14.16 3.64 15.03
N ARG A 384 13.27 4.34 14.33
CA ARG A 384 11.82 4.19 14.56
C ARG A 384 11.22 2.95 13.97
N LEU A 385 11.74 2.51 12.83
CA LEU A 385 11.35 1.23 12.27
C LEU A 385 11.65 0.12 13.26
N ILE A 386 12.83 0.18 13.90
CA ILE A 386 13.22 -0.72 14.98
C ILE A 386 12.29 -0.55 16.18
N GLU A 387 12.01 0.68 16.62
CA GLU A 387 11.12 0.96 17.77
C GLU A 387 9.73 0.35 17.59
N HIS A 388 9.16 0.46 16.39
CA HIS A 388 7.83 -0.05 16.09
C HIS A 388 7.76 -1.59 16.10
N ASN A 389 8.88 -2.27 15.87
CA ASN A 389 8.97 -3.73 15.79
C ASN A 389 9.53 -4.40 17.04
N SER A 390 10.29 -3.66 17.84
CA SER A 390 10.89 -4.12 19.08
C SER A 390 10.28 -3.35 20.24
N ASN A 391 11.08 -2.58 20.98
CA ASN A 391 10.68 -1.79 22.12
C ASN A 391 11.41 -0.44 22.13
N ALA A 392 10.80 0.57 22.76
CA ALA A 392 11.43 1.88 22.93
C ALA A 392 12.74 1.82 23.75
N ILE A 393 12.85 0.84 24.67
CA ILE A 393 14.04 0.63 25.51
C ILE A 393 15.25 0.23 24.64
N VAL A 394 15.08 -0.76 23.75
CA VAL A 394 16.13 -1.21 22.82
C VAL A 394 16.67 -0.05 21.98
N VAL A 395 15.78 0.82 21.50
CA VAL A 395 16.17 2.00 20.73
C VAL A 395 16.88 3.05 21.59
N SER A 396 16.45 3.21 22.85
CA SER A 396 17.14 4.08 23.81
C SER A 396 18.57 3.61 24.07
N ASP A 397 18.78 2.30 24.25
CA ASP A 397 20.10 1.71 24.45
C ASP A 397 20.99 1.93 23.23
N LEU A 398 20.48 1.65 22.02
CA LEU A 398 21.19 1.90 20.76
C LEU A 398 21.60 3.37 20.61
N ILE A 399 20.68 4.31 20.88
CA ILE A 399 20.97 5.74 20.83
C ILE A 399 22.05 6.12 21.83
N ASN A 400 22.01 5.60 23.06
CA ASN A 400 23.00 5.89 24.08
C ASN A 400 24.39 5.32 23.75
N MET A 401 24.45 4.13 23.17
CA MET A 401 25.71 3.55 22.71
C MET A 401 26.30 4.36 21.54
N MET A 402 25.47 4.75 20.56
CA MET A 402 25.89 5.64 19.47
C MET A 402 26.33 7.02 19.98
N TRP A 403 25.66 7.54 21.00
CA TRP A 403 25.99 8.81 21.64
C TRP A 403 27.34 8.77 22.36
N ASN A 404 27.63 7.68 23.08
CA ASN A 404 28.93 7.48 23.71
C ASN A 404 30.05 7.39 22.68
N GLN A 405 29.83 6.67 21.57
CA GLN A 405 30.79 6.62 20.48
C GLN A 405 31.01 8.00 19.86
N PHE A 406 29.94 8.76 19.62
CA PHE A 406 30.04 10.12 19.09
C PHE A 406 30.88 11.03 19.99
N LYS A 407 30.72 10.93 21.31
CA LYS A 407 31.56 11.66 22.27
C LYS A 407 33.03 11.24 22.15
N ILE A 408 33.34 9.95 22.15
CA ILE A 408 34.72 9.45 22.00
C ILE A 408 35.36 9.98 20.71
N ASP A 409 34.59 10.06 19.63
CA ASP A 409 35.09 10.49 18.33
C ASP A 409 35.32 12.02 18.25
N HIS A 410 34.65 12.85 19.06
CA HIS A 410 34.57 14.31 18.84
C HIS A 410 34.76 15.20 20.09
N CYS A 411 34.78 14.65 21.29
CA CYS A 411 35.02 15.33 22.57
C CYS A 411 36.26 14.71 23.23
#